data_AF-B5XF96-F1
#
_entry.id   AF-B5XF96-F1
#
_cell.length_a   1.000
_cell.length_b   1.000
_cell.length_c   1.000
_cell.angle_alpha   90.00
_cell.angle_beta   90.00
_cell.angle_gamma   90.00
#
_symmetry.space_group_name_H-M   'P 1'
#
loop_
_entity.id
_entity.type
_entity.pdbx_description
1 polymer ?
#
loop_
_entity_poly.entity_id
_entity_poly.type
_entity_poly.pdbx_seq_one_letter_code
_entity_poly.pdbx_strand_id
1 'polypeptide(L)' 'MSSFSESALEKKLSELSNSQQSVQTLSLWIIHHRKHSSLIVKVWHRELKKGERTYECCHLDNIVYHS' A
#
# COMPACT_ATOMS: atom_id res chain seq x y z
N MET A 1 15.71 -5.49 -7.58
CA MET A 1 15.12 -6.49 -6.66
C MET A 1 15.16 -5.92 -5.25
N SER A 2 14.13 -5.17 -4.83
CA SER A 2 13.98 -4.86 -3.41
C SER A 2 13.28 -6.03 -2.75
N SER A 3 13.89 -6.59 -1.71
CA SER A 3 13.20 -7.58 -0.87
C SER A 3 12.00 -6.91 -0.20
N PHE A 4 10.91 -7.65 -0.06
CA PHE A 4 9.73 -7.19 0.65
C PHE A 4 10.04 -7.08 2.16
N SER A 5 9.75 -5.93 2.77
CA SER A 5 9.82 -5.74 4.22
C SER A 5 8.68 -4.85 4.71
N GLU A 6 8.23 -5.08 5.95
CA GLU A 6 7.19 -4.23 6.58
C GLU A 6 7.65 -2.77 6.66
N SER A 7 8.92 -2.52 7.00
CA SER A 7 9.51 -1.18 7.04
C SER A 7 9.50 -0.45 5.68
N ALA A 8 9.69 -1.17 4.58
CA ALA A 8 9.63 -0.60 3.24
C ALA A 8 8.19 -0.21 2.87
N LEU A 9 7.22 -1.01 3.33
CA LEU A 9 5.81 -0.70 3.17
C LEU A 9 5.39 0.50 4.03
N GLU A 10 5.77 0.55 5.30
CA GLU A 10 5.51 1.70 6.18
C GLU A 10 6.07 3.00 5.59
N LYS A 11 7.30 2.96 5.06
CA LYS A 11 7.89 4.11 4.37
C LYS A 11 7.09 4.52 3.13
N LYS A 12 6.72 3.56 2.27
CA LYS A 12 5.88 3.82 1.08
C LYS A 12 4.50 4.36 1.45
N LEU A 13 3.90 3.89 2.55
CA LEU A 13 2.63 4.39 3.06
C LEU A 13 2.77 5.81 3.60
N SER A 14 3.87 6.13 4.29
CA SER A 14 4.17 7.49 4.74
C SER A 14 4.43 8.46 3.58
N GLU A 15 5.02 7.98 2.48
CA GLU A 15 5.26 8.73 1.26
C GLU A 15 4.05 8.73 0.29
N LEU A 16 2.99 8.00 0.64
CA LEU A 16 1.76 7.97 -0.15
C LEU A 16 1.11 9.35 -0.13
N SER A 17 0.90 9.91 -1.32
CA SER A 17 0.27 11.19 -1.55
C SER A 17 -0.81 11.07 -2.60
N ASN A 18 -1.77 12.00 -2.60
CA ASN A 18 -2.85 12.16 -3.59
C ASN A 18 -2.37 12.31 -5.07
N SER A 19 -1.08 12.20 -5.35
CA SER A 19 -0.57 12.18 -6.72
C SER A 19 -0.79 10.81 -7.36
N GLN A 20 -1.24 10.81 -8.61
CA GLN A 20 -1.43 9.59 -9.42
C GLN A 20 -0.17 8.72 -9.46
N GLN A 21 1.01 9.35 -9.48
CA GLN A 21 2.31 8.68 -9.52
C GLN A 21 2.61 7.87 -8.25
N SER A 22 2.25 8.39 -7.08
CA SER A 22 2.46 7.68 -5.81
C SER A 22 1.56 6.44 -5.73
N VAL A 23 0.28 6.61 -6.10
CA VAL A 23 -0.71 5.51 -6.18
C VAL A 23 -0.29 4.43 -7.17
N GLN A 24 0.17 4.81 -8.38
CA GLN A 24 0.66 3.84 -9.37
C GLN A 24 1.90 3.09 -8.91
N THR A 25 2.87 3.81 -8.32
CA THR A 25 4.12 3.21 -7.85
C THR A 25 3.84 2.16 -6.76
N LEU A 26 2.91 2.46 -5.85
CA LEU A 26 2.51 1.52 -4.81
C LEU A 26 1.74 0.33 -5.40
N SER A 27 0.79 0.58 -6.30
CA SER A 27 0.02 -0.47 -6.99
C SER A 27 0.94 -1.48 -7.70
N LEU A 28 1.90 -1.00 -8.49
CA LEU A 28 2.85 -1.84 -9.20
C LEU A 28 3.72 -2.66 -8.24
N TRP A 29 4.10 -2.07 -7.11
CA TRP A 29 4.87 -2.74 -6.08
C TRP A 29 4.08 -3.87 -5.41
N ILE A 30 2.79 -3.64 -5.13
CA ILE A 30 1.89 -4.68 -4.59
C ILE A 30 1.71 -5.83 -5.59
N ILE A 31 1.50 -5.53 -6.88
CA ILE A 31 1.40 -6.55 -7.94
C ILE A 31 2.67 -7.40 -8.02
N HIS A 32 3.84 -6.76 -7.94
CA HIS A 32 5.13 -7.45 -7.92
C HIS A 32 5.27 -8.36 -6.69
N HIS A 33 4.83 -7.88 -5.52
CA HIS A 33 4.90 -8.60 -4.25
C HIS A 33 3.58 -9.30 -3.87
N ARG A 34 2.76 -9.70 -4.85
CA ARG A 34 1.42 -10.28 -4.61
C ARG A 34 1.39 -11.46 -3.63
N LYS A 35 2.49 -12.23 -3.55
CA LYS A 35 2.66 -13.32 -2.55
C LYS A 35 2.57 -12.84 -1.10
N HIS A 36 2.87 -11.57 -0.85
CA HIS A 36 2.81 -10.92 0.45
C HIS A 36 1.63 -9.93 0.57
N SER A 37 0.69 -9.95 -0.39
CA SER A 37 -0.49 -9.07 -0.40
C SER A 37 -1.26 -9.10 0.94
N SER A 38 -1.46 -10.28 1.51
CA SER A 38 -2.13 -10.44 2.80
C SER A 38 -1.39 -9.79 3.98
N LEU A 39 -0.06 -9.73 3.95
CA LEU A 39 0.72 -8.99 4.95
C LEU A 39 0.64 -7.48 4.70
N ILE A 40 0.66 -7.07 3.43
CA ILE A 40 0.52 -5.68 3.01
C ILE A 40 -0.77 -5.09 3.56
N VAL A 41 -1.90 -5.76 3.35
CA VAL A 41 -3.21 -5.33 3.86
C VAL A 41 -3.22 -5.24 5.40
N LYS A 42 -2.58 -6.18 6.11
CA LYS A 42 -2.49 -6.14 7.58
C LYS A 42 -1.72 -4.91 8.09
N VAL A 43 -0.53 -4.67 7.55
CA VAL A 43 0.31 -3.52 7.94
C VAL A 43 -0.36 -2.21 7.54
N TRP A 44 -0.91 -2.16 6.33
CA TRP A 44 -1.72 -1.04 5.85
C TRP A 44 -2.84 -0.69 6.82
N HIS A 45 -3.68 -1.66 7.18
CA HIS A 45 -4.81 -1.44 8.07
C HIS A 45 -4.37 -1.03 9.48
N ARG A 46 -3.21 -1.49 9.95
CA ARG A 46 -2.60 -1.03 11.20
C ARG A 46 -2.17 0.44 11.12
N GLU A 47 -1.54 0.84 10.03
CA GLU A 47 -1.08 2.21 9.82
C GLU A 47 -2.25 3.18 9.59
N LEU A 48 -3.31 2.76 8.91
CA LEU A 48 -4.57 3.52 8.82
C LEU A 48 -5.25 3.73 10.18
N LYS A 49 -5.21 2.71 11.05
CA LYS A 49 -5.73 2.88 12.42
C LYS A 49 -4.89 3.84 13.25
N LYS A 50 -3.62 4.03 12.91
CA LYS A 50 -2.72 4.97 13.59
C LYS A 50 -2.79 6.39 13.03
N GLY A 51 -3.10 6.57 11.74
CA GLY A 51 -3.18 7.88 11.11
C GLY A 51 -4.52 8.08 10.39
N GLU A 52 -5.20 9.20 10.66
CA GLU A 52 -6.52 9.63 10.12
C GLU A 52 -6.59 9.81 8.58
N ARG A 53 -5.95 8.96 7.77
CA ARG A 53 -5.95 9.05 6.31
C ARG A 53 -6.91 8.03 5.71
N THR A 54 -8.20 8.29 5.86
CA THR A 54 -9.30 7.43 5.39
C THR A 54 -9.60 7.56 3.90
N TYR A 55 -9.27 8.69 3.26
CA TYR A 55 -9.80 9.07 1.94
C TYR A 55 -8.99 8.55 0.72
N GLU A 56 -7.67 8.37 0.83
CA GLU A 56 -6.87 7.74 -0.25
C GLU A 56 -7.01 6.21 -0.31
N CYS A 57 -7.60 5.61 0.73
CA CYS A 57 -7.64 4.16 0.95
C CYS A 57 -8.57 3.41 -0.01
N CYS A 58 -9.77 3.94 -0.28
CA CYS A 58 -10.78 3.22 -1.06
C CYS A 58 -10.37 2.95 -2.51
N HIS A 59 -9.47 3.76 -3.05
CA HIS A 59 -9.00 3.61 -4.44
C HIS A 59 -8.00 2.46 -4.60
N LEU A 60 -7.19 2.19 -3.57
CA LEU A 60 -6.20 1.12 -3.59
C LEU A 60 -6.79 -0.23 -3.17
N ASP A 61 -7.76 -0.27 -2.25
CA ASP A 61 -8.52 -1.49 -1.96
C ASP A 61 -9.18 -2.06 -3.22
N ASN A 62 -9.70 -1.20 -4.10
CA ASN A 62 -10.26 -1.64 -5.37
C ASN A 62 -9.20 -2.29 -6.28
N ILE A 63 -7.99 -1.74 -6.34
CA ILE A 63 -6.89 -2.26 -7.16
C ILE A 63 -6.39 -3.62 -6.65
N VAL A 64 -6.32 -3.81 -5.32
CA VAL A 64 -5.87 -5.07 -4.70
C VAL A 64 -6.93 -6.16 -4.77
N TYR A 65 -8.22 -5.82 -4.66
CA TYR A 65 -9.31 -6.81 -4.76
C TYR A 65 -9.62 -7.25 -6.21
N HIS A 66 -9.33 -6.42 -7.22
CA HIS A 66 -9.63 -6.73 -8.62
C HIS A 66 -8.45 -7.33 -9.42
N SER A 67 -7.29 -7.56 -8.80
CA SER A 67 -6.10 -8.17 -9.43
C SER A 67 -5.83 -9.58 -8.91
#